data_AF-A0A967LZP4-F1
#
_entry.id   AF-A0A967LZP4-F1
#
_cell.length_a   1.000
_cell.length_b   1.000
_cell.length_c   1.000
_cell.angle_alpha   90.00
_cell.angle_beta   90.00
_cell.angle_gamma   90.00
#
_symmetry.space_group_name_H-M   'P 1'
#
loop_
_entity.id
_entity.type
_entity.pdbx_description
1 polymer ?
#
loop_
_entity_poly.entity_id
_entity_poly.type
_entity_poly.pdbx_seq_one_letter_code
_entity_poly.pdbx_strand_id
1 'polypeptide(L)' 'MSAPVFETNLPGLPLVARGKVRDIYDLGDSLLIVATDRISAYDVVMPNGIPD' A
#
# COMPACT_ATOMS: atom_id res chain seq x y z
N MET A 1 -6.10 9.05 -16.40
CA MET A 1 -5.07 8.51 -15.50
C MET A 1 -5.26 9.15 -14.15
N SER A 2 -5.53 8.33 -13.13
CA SER A 2 -5.57 8.78 -11.74
C SER A 2 -4.18 9.09 -11.23
N ALA A 3 -4.08 9.89 -10.17
CA ALA A 3 -2.82 10.06 -9.46
C ALA A 3 -2.40 8.73 -8.80
N PRO A 4 -1.11 8.35 -8.84
CA PRO A 4 -0.65 7.11 -8.25
C PRO A 4 -0.79 7.13 -6.72
N VAL A 5 -1.24 6.02 -6.16
CA VAL A 5 -1.37 5.81 -4.71
C VAL A 5 -0.09 5.17 -4.18
N PHE A 6 0.74 5.95 -3.49
CA PHE A 6 1.96 5.43 -2.86
C PHE A 6 1.71 4.83 -1.48
N GLU A 7 0.82 5.45 -0.72
CA GLU A 7 0.46 5.03 0.62
C GLU A 7 -1.01 5.31 0.87
N THR A 8 -1.62 4.51 1.72
CA THR A 8 -2.98 4.78 2.20
C THR A 8 -2.94 5.30 3.64
N ASN A 9 -3.92 6.14 3.94
CA ASN A 9 -4.24 6.53 5.31
C ASN A 9 -5.74 6.36 5.50
N LEU A 10 -6.13 5.34 6.28
CA LEU A 10 -7.51 4.97 6.54
C LEU A 10 -7.81 5.18 8.03
N PRO A 11 -8.26 6.38 8.43
CA PRO A 11 -8.57 6.67 9.82
C PRO A 11 -9.60 5.68 10.38
N GLY A 12 -9.34 5.17 11.58
CA GLY A 12 -10.20 4.17 12.24
C GLY A 12 -9.85 2.73 11.93
N LEU A 13 -8.91 2.47 11.01
CA LEU A 13 -8.34 1.13 10.80
C LEU A 13 -6.89 1.09 11.30
N PRO A 14 -6.55 0.22 12.27
CA PRO A 14 -5.17 0.05 12.71
C PRO A 14 -4.29 -0.42 11.55
N LEU A 15 -3.23 0.33 11.26
CA LEU A 15 -2.20 -0.11 10.30
C LEU A 15 -1.36 -1.21 10.96
N VAL A 16 -1.36 -2.40 10.36
CA VAL A 16 -0.57 -3.55 10.83
C VAL A 16 0.84 -3.48 10.27
N ALA A 17 0.97 -3.26 8.97
CA ALA A 17 2.26 -3.23 8.29
C ALA A 17 2.20 -2.47 6.97
N ARG A 18 3.34 -1.88 6.60
CA ARG A 18 3.59 -1.34 5.27
C ARG A 18 4.72 -2.11 4.62
N GLY A 19 4.37 -2.91 3.62
CA GLY A 19 5.33 -3.61 2.77
C GLY A 19 5.87 -2.72 1.64
N LYS A 20 6.65 -3.32 0.74
CA LYS A 20 7.19 -2.63 -0.45
C LYS A 20 6.09 -2.07 -1.36
N VAL A 21 5.00 -2.83 -1.52
CA VAL A 21 3.92 -2.53 -2.48
C VAL A 21 2.51 -2.70 -1.90
N ARG A 22 2.40 -2.98 -0.59
CA ARG A 22 1.12 -3.24 0.08
C ARG A 22 1.05 -2.55 1.42
N ASP A 23 -0.10 -1.97 1.73
CA ASP A 23 -0.46 -1.51 3.07
C ASP A 23 -1.48 -2.51 3.65
N ILE A 24 -1.28 -2.93 4.91
CA ILE A 24 -2.10 -3.96 5.57
C ILE A 24 -2.74 -3.34 6.81
N TYR A 25 -4.05 -3.45 6.91
CA TYR A 25 -4.83 -2.96 8.05
C TYR A 25 -5.58 -4.10 8.74
N ASP A 26 -5.80 -3.93 10.04
CA ASP A 26 -6.55 -4.84 10.87
C ASP A 26 -8.05 -4.52 10.81
N LEU A 27 -8.88 -5.54 10.57
CA LEU A 27 -10.34 -5.46 10.65
C LEU A 27 -10.90 -6.28 11.84
N GLY A 28 -10.04 -6.74 12.75
CA GLY A 28 -10.37 -7.62 13.88
C GLY A 28 -10.29 -9.09 13.47
N ASP A 29 -11.29 -9.58 12.75
CA ASP A 29 -11.36 -11.00 12.36
C ASP A 29 -10.71 -11.28 10.99
N SER A 30 -10.26 -10.23 10.30
CA SER A 30 -9.66 -10.32 8.96
C SER A 30 -8.66 -9.19 8.72
N LEU A 31 -7.92 -9.28 7.61
CA LEU A 31 -6.97 -8.26 7.18
C LEU A 31 -7.44 -7.60 5.89
N LEU A 32 -7.38 -6.28 5.85
CA LEU A 32 -7.49 -5.50 4.62
C LEU A 32 -6.09 -5.35 4.02
N ILE A 33 -5.89 -5.87 2.81
CA ILE A 33 -4.63 -5.73 2.07
C ILE A 33 -4.87 -4.79 0.90
N VAL A 34 -4.26 -3.61 0.93
CA VAL A 34 -4.32 -2.63 -0.15
C VAL A 34 -3.07 -2.77 -1.00
N ALA A 35 -3.23 -3.13 -2.28
CA ALA A 35 -2.16 -3.05 -3.27
C ALA A 35 -2.01 -1.60 -3.72
N THR A 36 -0.83 -1.02 -3.48
CA THR A 36 -0.51 0.35 -3.88
C THR A 36 0.13 0.35 -5.26
N ASP A 37 0.25 1.52 -5.89
CA ASP A 37 0.89 1.69 -7.19
C ASP A 37 2.44 1.67 -7.09
N ARG A 38 2.99 1.50 -5.89
CA ARG A 38 4.43 1.28 -5.69
C ARG A 38 4.88 0.00 -6.40
N ILE A 39 6.05 0.08 -7.02
CA ILE A 39 6.74 -1.06 -7.60
C ILE A 39 8.13 -1.19 -6.98
N SER A 40 8.63 -2.42 -6.86
CA SER A 40 9.99 -2.69 -6.38
C SER A 40 10.74 -3.60 -7.32
N ALA A 41 12.04 -3.35 -7.51
CA ALA A 41 12.96 -4.26 -8.17
C ALA A 41 14.29 -4.30 -7.39
N TYR A 42 14.93 -5.48 -7.36
CA TYR A 42 16.18 -5.68 -6.62
C TYR A 42 16.11 -5.18 -5.16
N ASP A 43 14.99 -5.49 -4.50
CA ASP A 43 14.68 -5.09 -3.12
C ASP A 43 14.55 -3.58 -2.83
N VAL A 44 14.58 -2.73 -3.87
CA VAL A 44 14.40 -1.28 -3.76
C VAL A 44 13.02 -0.87 -4.27
N VAL A 45 12.32 -0.03 -3.51
CA VAL A 45 11.06 0.60 -3.94
C VAL A 45 11.37 1.79 -4.84
N MET A 46 10.71 1.87 -5.99
CA MET A 46 10.93 2.94 -6.97
C MET A 46 10.23 4.23 -6.54
N PRO A 47 10.78 5.42 -6.89
CA PRO A 47 10.18 6.70 -6.52
C PRO A 47 8.90 7.03 -7.32
N ASN A 48 8.70 6.38 -8.45
CA ASN A 48 7.50 6.51 -9.30
C ASN A 48 6.58 5.29 -9.13
N GLY A 49 5.28 5.54 -9.04
CA GLY A 49 4.24 4.51 -9.06
C GLY A 49 3.73 4.24 -10.49
N ILE A 50 2.99 3.14 -10.64
CA ILE A 50 2.32 2.74 -11.89
C ILE A 50 0.81 2.93 -11.72
N PRO A 51 0.23 4.06 -12.17
CA PRO A 51 -1.22 4.27 -12.13
C PRO A 51 -1.94 3.51 -13.25
N ASP A 52 -3.18 3.10 -12.98
CA ASP A 52 -4.11 2.52 -13.97
C ASP A 52 -4.69 3.54 -14.97
#